data_AF-A0A7V7MYC1-F1
#
_entry.id   AF-A0A7V7MYC1-F1
#
_cell.length_a   1.000
_cell.length_b   1.000
_cell.length_c   1.000
_cell.angle_alpha   90.00
_cell.angle_beta   90.00
_cell.angle_gamma   90.00
#
_symmetry.space_group_name_H-M   'P 1'
#
loop_
_entity.id
_entity.type
_entity.pdbx_description
1 polymer ?
#
loop_
_entity_poly.entity_id
_entity_poly.type
_entity_poly.pdbx_seq_one_letter_code
_entity_poly.pdbx_strand_id
1 'polypeptide(L)'
;MAWITAMVATSLTAQTTVPDESIDQVKPFTITKVKPQAIDEQSLKAFSGLYYLNIVAAGATLVDELGDYTYGNSGCFYENNLSGAYDVNLHLPDGHEILGYRYFFEDGTAGSSRTYLYAMHGDGTLTQLHSIQSTGNANTYSSVYQGLPTQHFVNNAENFYVLRFESSEIGDDQEMCGARLFLRATP
;
A
#
# COMPACT_ATOMS: atom_id res chain seq x y z
N MET A 1 -5.02 57.46 48.78
CA MET A 1 -4.99 57.54 47.31
C MET A 1 -4.33 56.26 46.84
N ALA A 2 -5.13 55.25 46.48
CA ALA A 2 -4.69 53.93 46.05
C ALA A 2 -5.57 53.52 44.88
N TRP A 3 -4.96 53.28 43.72
CA TRP A 3 -5.63 52.91 42.49
C TRP A 3 -5.68 51.38 42.41
N ILE A 4 -6.88 50.82 42.32
CA ILE A 4 -7.09 49.38 42.08
C ILE A 4 -7.33 49.19 40.59
N THR A 5 -6.42 48.50 39.93
CA THR A 5 -6.52 48.10 38.52
C THR A 5 -7.37 46.84 38.43
N ALA A 6 -8.57 46.93 37.85
CA ALA A 6 -9.41 45.79 37.55
C ALA A 6 -8.96 45.15 36.21
N MET A 7 -8.55 43.88 36.25
CA MET A 7 -8.33 43.07 35.04
C MET A 7 -9.68 42.61 34.50
N VAL A 8 -9.98 42.96 33.25
CA VAL A 8 -11.14 42.47 32.51
C VAL A 8 -10.77 41.11 31.91
N ALA A 9 -11.40 40.04 32.42
CA ALA A 9 -11.32 38.72 31.81
C ALA A 9 -12.36 38.62 30.69
N THR A 10 -11.92 38.71 29.43
CA THR A 10 -12.74 38.36 28.27
C THR A 10 -12.79 36.84 28.16
N SER A 11 -13.90 36.25 28.59
CA SER A 11 -14.21 34.84 28.28
C SER A 11 -14.69 34.78 26.83
N LEU A 12 -13.90 34.10 25.99
CA LEU A 12 -14.28 33.77 24.63
C LEU A 12 -15.20 32.55 24.69
N THR A 13 -16.51 32.78 24.62
CA THR A 13 -17.46 31.67 24.44
C THR A 13 -17.26 31.09 23.05
N ALA A 14 -16.61 29.93 22.99
CA ALA A 14 -16.60 29.08 21.81
C ALA A 14 -18.04 28.67 21.50
N GLN A 15 -18.56 29.19 20.40
CA GLN A 15 -19.88 28.86 19.88
C GLN A 15 -19.80 27.45 19.28
N THR A 16 -20.15 26.44 20.07
CA THR A 16 -20.28 25.06 19.60
C THR A 16 -21.55 24.95 18.75
N THR A 17 -21.44 25.25 17.47
CA THR A 17 -22.43 24.77 16.50
C THR A 17 -22.22 23.26 16.37
N VAL A 18 -22.97 22.51 17.18
CA VAL A 18 -23.21 21.09 16.96
C VAL A 18 -23.88 20.97 15.59
N PRO A 19 -23.28 20.28 14.60
CA PRO A 19 -24.00 19.96 13.38
C PRO A 19 -25.22 19.13 13.77
N ASP A 20 -26.39 19.59 13.33
CA ASP A 20 -27.67 18.91 13.45
C ASP A 20 -27.53 17.45 12.99
N GLU A 21 -27.58 16.51 13.94
CA GLU A 21 -27.76 15.08 13.67
C GLU A 21 -29.21 14.80 13.27
N SER A 22 -29.71 15.50 12.26
CA SER A 22 -30.80 14.97 11.45
C SER A 22 -30.17 13.91 10.54
N ILE A 23 -30.24 12.67 11.01
CA ILE A 23 -29.95 11.45 10.26
C ILE A 23 -30.86 11.47 9.03
N ASP A 24 -30.38 12.09 7.95
CA ASP A 24 -30.93 11.89 6.63
C ASP A 24 -30.91 10.39 6.38
N GLN A 25 -32.09 9.86 6.16
CA GLN A 25 -32.37 8.44 6.11
C GLN A 25 -31.31 7.74 5.26
N VAL A 26 -30.69 6.72 5.85
CA VAL A 26 -29.93 5.72 5.10
C VAL A 26 -30.87 5.18 4.04
N LYS A 27 -30.81 5.76 2.84
CA LYS A 27 -31.45 5.20 1.66
C LYS A 27 -30.88 3.80 1.58
N PRO A 28 -31.71 2.75 1.66
CA PRO A 28 -31.20 1.38 1.71
C PRO A 28 -30.27 1.22 0.51
N PHE A 29 -28.99 0.96 0.78
CA PHE A 29 -28.04 0.60 -0.25
C PHE A 29 -28.51 -0.74 -0.80
N THR A 30 -29.33 -0.65 -1.84
CA THR A 30 -29.84 -1.81 -2.53
C THR A 30 -28.67 -2.30 -3.36
N ILE A 31 -27.95 -3.30 -2.85
CA ILE A 31 -27.02 -4.08 -3.67
C ILE A 31 -27.89 -4.81 -4.68
N THR A 32 -28.15 -4.13 -5.79
CA THR A 32 -28.72 -4.78 -6.95
C THR A 32 -27.61 -5.74 -7.39
N LYS A 33 -27.89 -7.05 -7.40
CA LYS A 33 -27.00 -8.01 -8.09
C LYS A 33 -27.01 -7.63 -9.57
N VAL A 34 -26.12 -6.70 -9.94
CA VAL A 34 -25.83 -6.40 -11.33
C VAL A 34 -25.21 -7.68 -11.87
N LYS A 35 -25.78 -8.25 -12.93
CA LYS A 35 -25.11 -9.34 -13.64
C LYS A 35 -23.71 -8.83 -14.02
N PRO A 36 -22.63 -9.60 -13.89
CA PRO A 36 -21.28 -9.14 -14.25
C PRO A 36 -21.22 -8.51 -15.66
N GLN A 37 -22.10 -8.94 -16.56
CA GLN A 37 -22.27 -8.47 -17.94
C GLN A 37 -23.04 -7.15 -18.11
N ALA A 38 -23.60 -6.59 -17.04
CA ALA A 38 -24.39 -5.35 -17.05
C ALA A 38 -23.62 -4.15 -16.46
N ILE A 39 -22.35 -4.36 -16.12
CA ILE A 39 -21.43 -3.25 -15.84
C ILE A 39 -20.96 -2.76 -17.21
N ASP A 40 -21.31 -1.52 -17.55
CA ASP A 40 -20.64 -0.84 -18.66
C ASP A 40 -19.17 -0.63 -18.24
N GLU A 41 -18.28 -1.47 -18.77
CA GLU A 41 -16.85 -1.43 -18.48
C GLU A 41 -16.24 -0.04 -18.76
N GLN A 42 -16.84 0.76 -19.66
CA GLN A 42 -16.41 2.14 -19.93
C GLN A 42 -16.67 3.07 -18.73
N SER A 43 -17.72 2.83 -17.94
CA SER A 43 -18.03 3.63 -16.75
C SER A 43 -17.06 3.39 -15.58
N LEU A 44 -16.39 2.22 -15.54
CA LEU A 44 -15.31 1.93 -14.59
C LEU A 44 -13.95 2.51 -15.02
N LYS A 45 -13.81 2.93 -16.28
CA LYS A 45 -12.61 3.58 -16.83
C LYS A 45 -12.58 5.11 -16.68
N ALA A 46 -13.60 5.72 -16.06
CA ALA A 46 -13.77 7.17 -16.04
C ALA A 46 -12.83 7.94 -15.07
N PHE A 47 -11.90 7.27 -14.39
CA PHE A 47 -10.91 7.96 -13.56
C PHE A 47 -9.69 8.33 -14.41
N SER A 48 -9.45 9.63 -14.62
CA SER A 48 -8.19 10.14 -15.19
C SER A 48 -7.40 10.84 -14.08
N GLY A 49 -6.17 10.42 -13.84
CA GLY A 49 -5.32 11.08 -12.83
C GLY A 49 -4.31 10.16 -12.16
N LEU A 50 -3.63 10.71 -11.16
CA LEU A 50 -2.71 9.98 -10.30
C LEU A 50 -3.49 9.37 -9.13
N TYR A 51 -3.20 8.12 -8.82
CA TYR A 51 -3.74 7.43 -7.65
C TYR A 51 -2.70 6.46 -7.10
N TYR A 52 -2.99 5.93 -5.91
CA TYR A 52 -2.14 4.94 -5.29
C TYR A 52 -2.95 3.77 -4.76
N LEU A 53 -2.30 2.62 -4.72
CA LEU A 53 -2.81 1.40 -4.11
C LEU A 53 -1.89 1.03 -2.94
N ASN A 54 -2.45 0.89 -1.73
CA ASN A 54 -1.69 0.36 -0.59
C ASN A 54 -1.79 -1.17 -0.61
N ILE A 55 -0.63 -1.80 -0.58
CA ILE A 55 -0.42 -3.24 -0.55
C ILE A 55 0.17 -3.58 0.81
N VAL A 56 -0.54 -4.40 1.57
CA VAL A 56 -0.10 -4.82 2.91
C VAL A 56 0.70 -6.10 2.78
N ALA A 57 1.89 -6.16 3.39
CA ALA A 57 2.76 -7.31 3.32
C ALA A 57 2.16 -8.56 4.00
N ALA A 58 1.33 -8.39 5.04
CA ALA A 58 0.63 -9.50 5.68
C ALA A 58 -0.33 -10.30 4.75
N GLY A 59 -0.65 -9.77 3.57
CA GLY A 59 -1.38 -10.51 2.54
C GLY A 59 -0.49 -11.39 1.65
N ALA A 60 0.82 -11.40 1.87
CA ALA A 60 1.77 -12.13 1.04
C ALA A 60 1.67 -13.63 1.28
N THR A 61 1.84 -14.38 0.20
CA THR A 61 1.89 -15.83 0.21
C THR A 61 3.29 -16.29 -0.12
N LEU A 62 3.77 -17.27 0.61
CA LEU A 62 5.06 -17.89 0.38
C LEU A 62 5.15 -18.48 -1.04
N VAL A 63 6.26 -18.21 -1.72
CA VAL A 63 6.57 -18.70 -3.07
C VAL A 63 7.24 -20.08 -3.01
N ASP A 64 8.14 -20.27 -2.05
CA ASP A 64 8.98 -21.46 -1.92
C ASP A 64 8.58 -22.33 -0.73
N GLU A 65 8.54 -23.65 -0.86
CA GLU A 65 8.04 -24.58 0.17
C GLU A 65 8.84 -24.60 1.49
N LEU A 66 9.98 -23.90 1.56
CA LEU A 66 10.90 -23.93 2.71
C LEU A 66 10.84 -22.68 3.60
N GLY A 67 10.14 -21.63 3.18
CA GLY A 67 9.98 -20.42 4.00
C GLY A 67 8.91 -20.60 5.08
N ASP A 68 9.01 -19.79 6.12
CA ASP A 68 7.98 -19.64 7.14
C ASP A 68 8.07 -18.21 7.68
N TYR A 69 6.94 -17.67 8.12
CA TYR A 69 6.83 -16.28 8.52
C TYR A 69 5.87 -16.10 9.68
N THR A 70 6.11 -15.06 10.46
CA THR A 70 5.22 -14.66 11.54
C THR A 70 4.68 -13.26 11.25
N TYR A 71 3.39 -13.08 11.50
CA TYR A 71 2.78 -11.75 11.45
C TYR A 71 3.32 -10.89 12.60
N GLY A 72 3.95 -9.78 12.23
CA GLY A 72 4.28 -8.70 13.13
C GLY A 72 3.07 -7.82 13.41
N ASN A 73 3.32 -6.60 13.85
CA ASN A 73 2.25 -5.61 14.06
C ASN A 73 1.97 -4.81 12.79
N SER A 74 0.84 -4.09 12.75
CA SER A 74 0.55 -3.07 11.73
C SER A 74 0.56 -3.56 10.27
N GLY A 75 0.34 -4.85 10.02
CA GLY A 75 0.32 -5.44 8.68
C GLY A 75 1.69 -5.83 8.15
N CYS A 76 2.71 -5.85 9.01
CA CYS A 76 4.04 -6.35 8.71
C CYS A 76 4.15 -7.85 8.98
N PHE A 77 5.15 -8.49 8.38
CA PHE A 77 5.58 -9.83 8.74
C PHE A 77 7.10 -9.91 8.73
N TYR A 78 7.65 -10.88 9.45
CA TYR A 78 9.07 -11.22 9.40
C TYR A 78 9.27 -12.71 9.13
N GLU A 79 10.43 -13.05 8.61
CA GLU A 79 10.78 -14.43 8.29
C GLU A 79 11.21 -15.18 9.55
N ASN A 80 10.75 -16.42 9.69
CA ASN A 80 11.24 -17.34 10.71
C ASN A 80 12.50 -18.09 10.23
N ASN A 81 12.77 -18.13 8.92
CA ASN A 81 13.91 -18.80 8.28
C ASN A 81 14.44 -18.00 7.07
N LEU A 82 15.76 -17.97 6.85
CA LEU A 82 16.51 -17.15 5.85
C LEU A 82 16.32 -17.56 4.37
N SER A 83 15.20 -18.16 4.00
CA SER A 83 15.00 -18.72 2.64
C SER A 83 13.60 -18.49 2.10
N GLY A 84 12.97 -17.37 2.46
CA GLY A 84 11.63 -17.03 2.00
C GLY A 84 11.62 -16.03 0.86
N ALA A 85 10.68 -16.24 -0.07
CA ALA A 85 10.18 -15.22 -0.97
C ALA A 85 8.65 -15.18 -0.81
N TYR A 86 8.09 -13.98 -0.75
CA TYR A 86 6.66 -13.82 -0.44
C TYR A 86 6.01 -12.89 -1.45
N ASP A 87 5.00 -13.39 -2.15
CA ASP A 87 4.34 -12.66 -3.22
C ASP A 87 2.97 -12.13 -2.77
N VAL A 88 2.68 -10.89 -3.14
CA VAL A 88 1.32 -10.35 -3.18
C VAL A 88 0.91 -10.14 -4.62
N ASN A 89 -0.20 -10.78 -5.01
CA ASN A 89 -0.80 -10.57 -6.32
C ASN A 89 -1.36 -9.16 -6.45
N LEU A 90 -1.04 -8.49 -7.56
CA LEU A 90 -1.50 -7.15 -7.86
C LEU A 90 -2.59 -7.18 -8.92
N HIS A 91 -3.79 -6.76 -8.54
CA HIS A 91 -4.91 -6.58 -9.46
C HIS A 91 -4.94 -5.13 -9.95
N LEU A 92 -4.24 -4.87 -11.06
CA LEU A 92 -4.08 -3.54 -11.62
C LEU A 92 -5.03 -3.35 -12.82
N PRO A 93 -5.66 -2.17 -12.98
CA PRO A 93 -6.47 -1.89 -14.16
C PRO A 93 -5.62 -1.89 -15.43
N ASP A 94 -6.13 -2.55 -16.48
CA ASP A 94 -5.45 -2.67 -17.77
C ASP A 94 -5.24 -1.30 -18.43
N GLY A 95 -4.10 -1.11 -19.08
CA GLY A 95 -3.71 0.12 -19.75
C GLY A 95 -3.09 1.19 -18.84
N HIS A 96 -3.25 1.09 -17.52
CA HIS A 96 -2.74 2.10 -16.59
C HIS A 96 -1.21 2.07 -16.52
N GLU A 97 -0.58 3.23 -16.30
CA GLU A 97 0.87 3.34 -16.17
C GLU A 97 1.31 3.11 -14.72
N ILE A 98 2.28 2.23 -14.51
CA ILE A 98 2.96 2.05 -13.23
C ILE A 98 4.11 3.05 -13.15
N LEU A 99 4.05 3.99 -12.20
CA LEU A 99 5.06 5.04 -12.06
C LEU A 99 6.22 4.65 -11.15
N GLY A 100 5.95 3.82 -10.15
CA GLY A 100 6.87 3.54 -9.07
C GLY A 100 6.15 2.96 -7.87
N TYR A 101 6.90 2.60 -6.85
CA TYR A 101 6.31 2.23 -5.57
C TYR A 101 7.18 2.68 -4.40
N ARG A 102 6.52 2.84 -3.26
CA ARG A 102 7.17 3.09 -1.98
C ARG A 102 7.12 1.82 -1.16
N TYR A 103 8.27 1.29 -0.80
CA TYR A 103 8.40 0.17 0.10
C TYR A 103 8.41 0.65 1.56
N PHE A 104 7.68 -0.03 2.44
CA PHE A 104 7.63 0.21 3.87
C PHE A 104 8.19 -1.00 4.63
N PHE A 105 9.05 -0.74 5.59
CA PHE A 105 9.73 -1.78 6.37
C PHE A 105 10.08 -1.28 7.77
N GLU A 106 10.26 -2.22 8.68
CA GLU A 106 10.86 -2.00 9.98
C GLU A 106 12.17 -2.76 10.05
N ASP A 107 13.19 -2.11 10.62
CA ASP A 107 14.53 -2.66 10.71
C ASP A 107 15.13 -2.29 12.06
N GLY A 108 15.39 -3.29 12.89
CA GLY A 108 15.99 -3.24 14.22
C GLY A 108 17.51 -3.33 14.20
N THR A 109 18.12 -3.98 13.19
CA THR A 109 19.56 -4.31 13.20
C THR A 109 20.38 -3.77 12.02
N ALA A 110 19.79 -2.93 11.18
CA ALA A 110 20.38 -2.39 9.95
C ALA A 110 20.53 -3.43 8.81
N GLY A 111 19.65 -4.43 8.80
CA GLY A 111 19.57 -5.44 7.76
C GLY A 111 19.05 -4.91 6.42
N SER A 112 19.15 -5.73 5.38
CA SER A 112 18.62 -5.41 4.05
C SER A 112 17.43 -6.29 3.66
N SER A 113 16.22 -5.73 3.73
CA SER A 113 15.08 -6.33 3.05
C SER A 113 14.95 -5.77 1.63
N ARG A 114 14.35 -6.56 0.75
CA ARG A 114 14.13 -6.21 -0.65
C ARG A 114 12.69 -6.45 -1.02
N THR A 115 12.25 -5.66 -1.98
CA THR A 115 11.00 -5.89 -2.67
C THR A 115 11.19 -5.73 -4.17
N TYR A 116 10.43 -6.51 -4.92
CA TYR A 116 10.53 -6.59 -6.36
C TYR A 116 9.15 -6.50 -6.97
N LEU A 117 9.02 -5.71 -8.01
CA LEU A 117 7.84 -5.71 -8.86
C LEU A 117 8.14 -6.59 -10.07
N TYR A 118 7.37 -7.66 -10.23
CA TYR A 118 7.48 -8.59 -11.36
C TYR A 118 6.25 -8.51 -12.26
N ALA A 119 6.49 -8.77 -13.55
CA ALA A 119 5.48 -9.21 -14.51
C ALA A 119 5.68 -10.71 -14.75
N MET A 120 4.64 -11.50 -14.50
CA MET A 120 4.57 -12.92 -14.79
C MET A 120 3.84 -13.12 -16.12
N HIS A 121 4.51 -13.70 -17.10
CA HIS A 121 3.94 -14.00 -18.40
C HIS A 121 3.07 -15.25 -18.34
N GLY A 122 2.13 -15.38 -19.27
CA GLY A 122 1.27 -16.57 -19.38
C GLY A 122 2.02 -17.89 -19.65
N ASP A 123 3.31 -17.82 -20.03
CA ASP A 123 4.19 -18.98 -20.22
C ASP A 123 4.93 -19.40 -18.94
N GLY A 124 4.72 -18.69 -17.83
CA GLY A 124 5.37 -18.93 -16.54
C GLY A 124 6.69 -18.18 -16.35
N THR A 125 7.14 -17.38 -17.32
CA THR A 125 8.35 -16.55 -17.20
C THR A 125 8.10 -15.37 -16.27
N LEU A 126 9.05 -15.08 -15.37
CA LEU A 126 9.05 -13.87 -14.54
C LEU A 126 10.03 -12.83 -15.10
N THR A 127 9.53 -11.62 -15.33
CA THR A 127 10.34 -10.45 -15.70
C THR A 127 10.35 -9.45 -14.55
N GLN A 128 11.53 -9.15 -14.01
CA GLN A 128 11.68 -8.09 -13.01
C GLN A 128 11.51 -6.73 -13.68
N LEU A 129 10.52 -5.96 -13.24
CA LEU A 129 10.31 -4.59 -13.70
C LEU A 129 11.15 -3.61 -12.87
N HIS A 130 11.20 -3.83 -11.56
CA HIS A 130 11.91 -2.94 -10.64
C HIS A 130 12.15 -3.59 -9.27
N SER A 131 13.15 -3.12 -8.53
CA SER A 131 13.47 -3.60 -7.18
C SER A 131 13.88 -2.45 -6.27
N ILE A 132 13.41 -2.45 -5.03
CA ILE A 132 13.84 -1.52 -3.97
C ILE A 132 14.48 -2.33 -2.85
N GLN A 133 15.68 -1.91 -2.43
CA GLN A 133 16.34 -2.40 -1.23
C GLN A 133 16.12 -1.40 -0.08
N SER A 134 15.83 -1.90 1.12
CA SER A 134 15.75 -1.08 2.32
C SER A 134 17.09 -0.39 2.59
N THR A 135 17.02 0.84 3.10
CA THR A 135 18.19 1.52 3.66
C THR A 135 18.32 1.04 5.10
N GLY A 136 19.20 0.08 5.35
CA GLY A 136 19.33 -0.59 6.65
C GLY A 136 19.61 0.38 7.80
N ASN A 137 18.57 0.86 8.46
CA ASN A 137 18.62 1.87 9.51
C ASN A 137 17.96 1.29 10.75
N ALA A 138 18.80 0.85 11.69
CA ALA A 138 18.38 0.20 12.93
C ALA A 138 17.35 1.01 13.74
N ASN A 139 16.43 0.28 14.38
CA ASN A 139 15.35 0.70 15.27
C ASN A 139 14.38 1.73 14.67
N THR A 140 14.08 1.64 13.38
CA THR A 140 13.14 2.57 12.75
C THR A 140 12.20 1.92 11.76
N TYR A 141 10.91 2.28 11.85
CA TYR A 141 10.00 2.18 10.73
C TYR A 141 10.42 3.19 9.66
N SER A 142 10.63 2.71 8.44
CA SER A 142 11.13 3.53 7.35
C SER A 142 10.43 3.21 6.04
N SER A 143 10.68 4.06 5.04
CA SER A 143 10.18 3.81 3.70
C SER A 143 11.09 4.40 2.64
N VAL A 144 11.16 3.72 1.50
CA VAL A 144 11.95 4.15 0.35
C VAL A 144 11.05 4.14 -0.88
N TYR A 145 10.97 5.26 -1.58
CA TYR A 145 10.27 5.37 -2.85
C TYR A 145 11.27 5.35 -4.00
N GLN A 146 10.96 4.57 -5.04
CA GLN A 146 11.67 4.62 -6.29
C GLN A 146 10.66 4.58 -7.46
N GLY A 147 10.94 5.40 -8.47
CA GLY A 147 10.21 5.36 -9.74
C GLY A 147 10.70 4.20 -10.59
N LEU A 148 9.81 3.68 -11.45
CA LEU A 148 10.23 2.69 -12.44
C LEU A 148 11.31 3.28 -13.35
N PRO A 149 12.34 2.49 -13.73
CA PRO A 149 13.43 2.98 -14.58
C PRO A 149 12.99 3.24 -16.02
N THR A 150 11.94 2.54 -16.47
CA THR A 150 11.34 2.65 -17.78
C THR A 150 9.84 2.76 -17.63
N GLN A 151 9.20 3.51 -18.53
CA GLN A 151 7.74 3.57 -18.60
C GLN A 151 7.16 2.16 -18.80
N HIS A 152 6.17 1.81 -17.99
CA HIS A 152 5.54 0.50 -18.02
C HIS A 152 4.02 0.66 -17.90
N PHE A 153 3.29 0.12 -18.89
CA PHE A 153 1.84 0.05 -18.87
C PHE A 153 1.39 -1.35 -18.49
N VAL A 154 0.34 -1.42 -17.69
CA VAL A 154 -0.32 -2.68 -17.32
C VAL A 154 -0.90 -3.29 -18.59
N ASN A 155 -0.48 -4.52 -18.91
CA ASN A 155 -1.06 -5.33 -19.97
C ASN A 155 -1.49 -6.68 -19.38
N ASN A 156 -2.75 -6.74 -18.95
CA ASN A 156 -3.37 -7.90 -18.33
C ASN A 156 -3.70 -9.01 -19.33
N ALA A 157 -3.58 -8.77 -20.65
CA ALA A 157 -3.74 -9.81 -21.66
C ALA A 157 -2.52 -10.73 -21.72
N GLU A 158 -1.35 -10.23 -21.35
CA GLU A 158 -0.07 -10.95 -21.44
C GLU A 158 0.54 -11.25 -20.06
N ASN A 159 0.24 -10.43 -19.05
CA ASN A 159 0.95 -10.43 -17.78
C ASN A 159 0.01 -10.46 -16.56
N PHE A 160 0.49 -11.10 -15.50
CA PHE A 160 0.04 -10.91 -14.14
C PHE A 160 1.12 -10.18 -13.35
N TYR A 161 0.76 -9.28 -12.45
CA TYR A 161 1.74 -8.50 -11.69
C TYR A 161 1.80 -8.98 -10.25
N VAL A 162 3.02 -9.12 -9.72
CA VAL A 162 3.24 -9.50 -8.33
C VAL A 162 4.25 -8.58 -7.68
N LEU A 163 4.05 -8.31 -6.41
CA LEU A 163 5.02 -7.67 -5.55
C LEU A 163 5.64 -8.75 -4.65
N ARG A 164 6.93 -8.98 -4.80
CA ARG A 164 7.70 -9.91 -3.98
C ARG A 164 8.37 -9.19 -2.84
N PHE A 165 8.45 -9.82 -1.69
CA PHE A 165 9.23 -9.40 -0.53
C PHE A 165 10.24 -10.49 -0.17
N GLU A 166 11.44 -10.07 0.20
CA GLU A 166 12.55 -10.92 0.66
C GLU A 166 13.25 -10.21 1.82
N SER A 167 13.60 -10.95 2.86
CA SER A 167 14.40 -10.50 4.00
C SER A 167 15.83 -11.00 3.88
N SER A 168 16.81 -10.25 4.40
CA SER A 168 18.17 -10.79 4.64
C SER A 168 18.35 -11.32 6.06
N GLU A 169 17.32 -11.19 6.89
CA GLU A 169 17.36 -11.50 8.32
C GLU A 169 16.14 -12.31 8.77
N ILE A 170 16.34 -13.08 9.84
CA ILE A 170 15.29 -13.82 10.55
C ILE A 170 14.91 -13.03 11.80
N GLY A 171 13.63 -13.04 12.12
CA GLY A 171 13.10 -12.49 13.36
C GLY A 171 12.50 -11.10 13.20
N ASP A 172 11.93 -10.60 14.29
CA ASP A 172 11.23 -9.32 14.39
C ASP A 172 12.16 -8.11 14.25
N ASP A 173 13.46 -8.32 14.24
CA ASP A 173 14.47 -7.33 13.89
C ASP A 173 14.38 -6.88 12.41
N GLN A 174 13.71 -7.60 11.52
CA GLN A 174 13.47 -7.16 10.15
C GLN A 174 12.05 -7.53 9.68
N GLU A 175 11.17 -6.52 9.62
CA GLU A 175 9.79 -6.71 9.18
C GLU A 175 9.51 -6.03 7.83
N MET A 176 8.88 -6.77 6.92
CA MET A 176 8.32 -6.24 5.67
C MET A 176 6.89 -5.78 5.93
N CYS A 177 6.61 -4.50 5.69
CA CYS A 177 5.31 -3.89 6.05
C CYS A 177 4.38 -3.63 4.85
N GLY A 178 4.92 -3.69 3.64
CA GLY A 178 4.15 -3.61 2.41
C GLY A 178 4.66 -2.52 1.49
N ALA A 179 3.83 -2.12 0.53
CA ALA A 179 4.18 -1.06 -0.39
C ALA A 179 2.99 -0.19 -0.77
N ARG A 180 3.28 1.02 -1.26
CA ARG A 180 2.31 1.87 -1.95
C ARG A 180 2.72 1.98 -3.41
N LEU A 181 1.90 1.42 -4.29
CA LEU A 181 2.09 1.50 -5.74
C LEU A 181 1.49 2.81 -6.26
N PHE A 182 2.24 3.55 -7.06
CA PHE A 182 1.81 4.81 -7.67
C PHE A 182 1.48 4.57 -9.14
N LEU A 183 0.27 4.95 -9.52
CA LEU A 183 -0.28 4.67 -10.84
C LEU A 183 -0.81 5.96 -11.47
N ARG A 184 -0.75 6.01 -12.80
CA ARG A 184 -1.46 7.01 -13.60
C ARG A 184 -2.51 6.30 -14.42
N ALA A 185 -3.76 6.70 -14.21
CA ALA A 185 -4.84 6.23 -15.05
C ALA A 185 -4.75 6.87 -16.43
N THR A 186 -4.77 6.02 -17.44
CA THR A 186 -4.80 6.41 -18.85
C THR A 186 -6.25 6.31 -19.34
N PRO A 187 -6.78 7.37 -19.96
CA PRO A 187 -8.13 7.36 -20.51
C PRO A 187 -8.31 6.36 -21.67
#